data_AF-A0A7K4M9R4-F1
#
_entry.id   AF-A0A7K4M9R4-F1
#
_cell.length_a   1.000
_cell.length_b   1.000
_cell.length_c   1.000
_cell.angle_alpha   90.00
_cell.angle_beta   90.00
_cell.angle_gamma   90.00
#
_symmetry.space_group_name_H-M   'P 1'
#
loop_
_entity.id
_entity.type
_entity.pdbx_description
1 polymer ?
#
loop_
_entity_poly.entity_id
_entity_poly.type
_entity_poly.pdbx_seq_one_letter_code
_entity_poly.pdbx_strand_id
1 'polypeptide(L)'
;MELGFSVIEMVPNESYELAKGFKIRCKPNLLYDSWFYAEINKKKILNINDCAVDSYTQANYIHKITGDVDLLLTQFGYAAHIGDPEDIELRKSASKEKLNRIKIQAEVFHPKQIIPFASFIRFSHVDNSYMNDAMNQIDDIEKFIKQQTNASPIILYPGDKWIIGEDRDNQNSIEFFKQDFATKHQLFTDSPIIQLDELKKLASTYIKRIRDRNNWFIIKLFHSIQFFKTAKIYLKDLDLSIYFDLVNGIQEADFLKTDADIITDSDSIAFAFKFDFGADTLLVNARFRTSGGHTMNFFRLFLIGTLNNNGRAFPFGIAKFLFKEKSMWKTLYLEVILGKYNFK
;
A
#
# COMPACT_ATOMS: atom_id res chain seq x y z
N MET A 1 3.59 10.33 23.57
CA MET A 1 3.46 9.16 24.45
C MET A 1 4.54 8.19 23.99
N GLU A 2 5.64 8.10 24.72
CA GLU A 2 6.63 7.05 24.46
C GLU A 2 6.01 5.73 24.93
N LEU A 3 5.92 4.74 24.06
CA LEU A 3 5.26 3.45 24.33
C LEU A 3 6.07 2.54 25.29
N GLY A 4 7.10 3.07 25.96
CA GLY A 4 7.95 2.32 26.90
C GLY A 4 8.90 1.31 26.26
N PHE A 5 9.02 1.28 24.93
CA PHE A 5 9.93 0.38 24.24
C PHE A 5 11.35 0.95 24.18
N SER A 6 12.34 0.08 24.34
CA SER A 6 13.72 0.38 23.92
C SER A 6 13.80 0.37 22.41
N VAL A 7 14.04 1.52 21.80
CA VAL A 7 14.03 1.71 20.33
C VAL A 7 15.44 1.95 19.82
N ILE A 8 15.80 1.31 18.72
CA ILE A 8 16.99 1.62 17.93
C ILE A 8 16.51 2.15 16.58
N GLU A 9 16.72 3.43 16.30
CA GLU A 9 16.50 3.99 14.97
C GLU A 9 17.67 3.61 14.06
N MET A 10 17.40 2.76 13.06
CA MET A 10 18.43 2.27 12.15
C MET A 10 18.76 3.31 11.08
N VAL A 11 20.05 3.60 10.92
CA VAL A 11 20.56 4.33 9.77
C VAL A 11 20.38 3.45 8.53
N PRO A 12 19.81 3.98 7.43
CA PRO A 12 19.56 3.19 6.23
C PRO A 12 20.81 2.45 5.73
N ASN A 13 20.67 1.15 5.51
CA ASN A 13 21.70 0.24 5.00
C ASN A 13 22.93 0.02 5.92
N GLU A 14 22.95 0.60 7.12
CA GLU A 14 23.97 0.28 8.11
C GLU A 14 23.72 -1.10 8.73
N SER A 15 24.81 -1.77 9.12
CA SER A 15 24.76 -3.10 9.71
C SER A 15 24.71 -3.01 11.24
N TYR A 16 23.72 -3.65 11.84
CA TYR A 16 23.54 -3.70 13.30
C TYR A 16 23.67 -5.14 13.79
N GLU A 17 24.55 -5.39 14.75
CA GLU A 17 24.68 -6.70 15.40
C GLU A 17 23.83 -6.70 16.68
N LEU A 18 22.77 -7.51 16.70
CA LEU A 18 21.85 -7.60 17.85
C LEU A 18 22.31 -8.63 18.88
N ALA A 19 23.02 -9.66 18.41
CA ALA A 19 23.65 -10.71 19.21
C ALA A 19 24.76 -11.36 18.38
N LYS A 20 25.60 -12.16 19.02
CA LYS A 20 26.67 -12.90 18.34
C LYS A 20 26.08 -13.74 17.19
N GLY A 21 26.47 -13.41 15.96
CA GLY A 21 26.00 -14.11 14.76
C GLY A 21 24.60 -13.73 14.29
N PHE A 22 24.03 -12.64 14.79
CA PHE A 22 22.76 -12.06 14.35
C PHE A 22 22.99 -10.60 13.93
N LYS A 23 23.03 -10.37 12.62
CA LYS A 23 23.16 -9.04 12.03
C LYS A 23 21.94 -8.68 11.20
N ILE A 24 21.55 -7.41 11.24
CA ILE A 24 20.44 -6.88 10.44
C ILE A 24 20.84 -5.63 9.69
N ARG A 25 20.14 -5.41 8.58
CA ARG A 25 20.11 -4.17 7.80
C ARG A 25 18.67 -3.87 7.42
N CYS A 26 18.33 -2.60 7.39
CA CYS A 26 17.05 -2.13 6.91
C CYS A 26 17.30 -0.95 5.97
N LYS A 27 16.57 -0.86 4.87
CA LYS A 27 16.68 0.27 3.96
C LYS A 27 15.30 0.65 3.44
N PRO A 28 14.94 1.94 3.50
CA PRO A 28 13.73 2.44 2.87
C PRO A 28 13.68 2.09 1.38
N ASN A 29 12.48 1.75 0.92
CA ASN A 29 12.12 1.51 -0.46
C ASN A 29 10.86 2.33 -0.75
N LEU A 30 10.88 3.16 -1.80
CA LEU A 30 9.81 4.12 -2.07
C LEU A 30 9.55 5.07 -0.88
N LEU A 31 8.30 5.51 -0.70
CA LEU A 31 7.90 6.53 0.27
C LEU A 31 7.65 5.97 1.67
N TYR A 32 7.16 4.73 1.76
CA TYR A 32 6.64 4.12 3.00
C TYR A 32 7.39 2.85 3.39
N ASP A 33 7.84 2.08 2.40
CA ASP A 33 8.27 0.72 2.66
C ASP A 33 9.74 0.64 3.00
N SER A 34 10.15 -0.53 3.48
CA SER A 34 11.54 -0.88 3.66
C SER A 34 11.70 -2.37 3.50
N TRP A 35 12.77 -2.79 2.82
CA TRP A 35 13.16 -4.18 2.88
C TRP A 35 14.05 -4.40 4.10
N PHE A 36 14.00 -5.62 4.63
CA PHE A 36 14.77 -6.06 5.78
C PHE A 36 15.68 -7.21 5.37
N TYR A 37 16.95 -7.14 5.78
CA TYR A 37 17.94 -8.16 5.51
C TYR A 37 18.57 -8.62 6.82
N ALA A 38 18.67 -9.92 7.02
CA ALA A 38 19.33 -10.50 8.18
C ALA A 38 20.37 -11.55 7.79
N GLU A 39 21.47 -11.56 8.53
CA GLU A 39 22.46 -12.63 8.53
C GLU A 39 22.44 -13.29 9.91
N ILE A 40 21.90 -14.50 9.98
CA ILE A 40 21.73 -15.26 11.22
C ILE A 40 22.48 -16.58 11.09
N ASN A 41 23.54 -16.78 11.88
CA ASN A 41 24.39 -17.98 11.84
C ASN A 41 24.81 -18.38 10.41
N LYS A 42 25.24 -17.38 9.62
CA LYS A 42 25.63 -17.49 8.19
C LYS A 42 24.49 -17.75 7.20
N LYS A 43 23.23 -17.79 7.64
CA LYS A 43 22.05 -17.81 6.76
C LYS A 43 21.66 -16.39 6.38
N LYS A 44 21.47 -16.15 5.09
CA LYS A 44 21.05 -14.86 4.55
C LYS A 44 19.55 -14.85 4.30
N ILE A 45 18.83 -13.94 4.95
CA ILE A 45 17.38 -13.82 4.89
C ILE A 45 17.06 -12.44 4.35
N LEU A 46 16.30 -12.38 3.26
CA LEU A 46 15.79 -11.13 2.69
C LEU A 46 14.27 -11.13 2.77
N ASN A 47 13.73 -10.16 3.50
CA ASN A 47 12.31 -9.86 3.53
C ASN A 47 12.03 -8.61 2.69
N ILE A 48 11.40 -8.83 1.55
CA ILE A 48 10.96 -7.76 0.64
C ILE A 48 9.54 -7.28 1.01
N ASN A 49 8.73 -8.14 1.64
CA ASN A 49 7.33 -7.84 1.93
C ASN A 49 6.59 -7.35 0.67
N ASP A 50 5.86 -6.25 0.78
CA ASP A 50 5.12 -5.54 -0.26
C ASP A 50 5.93 -4.42 -0.94
N CYS A 51 7.23 -4.30 -0.64
CA CYS A 51 8.11 -3.40 -1.40
C CYS A 51 7.94 -3.67 -2.89
N ALA A 52 7.73 -2.61 -3.67
CA ALA A 52 7.59 -2.71 -5.12
C ALA A 52 8.93 -3.05 -5.80
N VAL A 53 9.41 -4.28 -5.63
CA VAL A 53 10.56 -4.86 -6.33
C VAL A 53 10.00 -5.69 -7.47
N ASP A 54 9.61 -5.00 -8.55
CA ASP A 54 8.87 -5.51 -9.70
C ASP A 54 9.65 -5.46 -11.01
N SER A 55 10.92 -5.04 -10.97
CA SER A 55 11.81 -5.04 -12.12
C SER A 55 13.20 -5.57 -11.78
N TYR A 56 13.87 -6.13 -12.79
CA TYR A 56 15.27 -6.56 -12.67
C TYR A 56 16.17 -5.42 -12.20
N THR A 57 15.92 -4.18 -12.62
CA THR A 57 16.73 -3.04 -12.22
C THR A 57 16.67 -2.78 -10.71
N GLN A 58 15.46 -2.79 -10.13
CA GLN A 58 15.28 -2.63 -8.68
C GLN A 58 15.85 -3.82 -7.91
N ALA A 59 15.57 -5.04 -8.37
CA ALA A 59 16.07 -6.25 -7.74
C ALA A 59 17.62 -6.29 -7.74
N ASN A 60 18.25 -5.95 -8.87
CA ASN A 60 19.72 -5.89 -8.98
C ASN A 60 20.33 -4.80 -8.09
N TYR A 61 19.63 -3.69 -7.86
CA TYR A 61 20.09 -2.66 -6.93
C TYR A 61 20.17 -3.19 -5.49
N ILE A 62 19.18 -3.98 -5.07
CA ILE A 62 19.17 -4.62 -3.75
C ILE A 62 20.20 -5.76 -3.71
N HIS A 63 20.32 -6.56 -4.79
CA HIS A 63 21.26 -7.67 -4.87
C HIS A 63 22.72 -7.24 -4.70
N LYS A 64 23.10 -6.05 -5.19
CA LYS A 64 24.44 -5.47 -4.94
C LYS A 64 24.77 -5.32 -3.44
N ILE A 65 23.75 -5.29 -2.57
CA ILE A 65 23.90 -5.14 -1.13
C ILE A 65 23.82 -6.50 -0.42
N THR A 66 22.88 -7.36 -0.82
CA THR A 66 22.57 -8.62 -0.13
C THR A 66 23.36 -9.81 -0.69
N GLY A 67 23.69 -9.76 -1.97
CA GLY A 67 24.04 -10.90 -2.80
C GLY A 67 22.90 -11.91 -2.88
N ASP A 68 23.26 -13.14 -3.21
CA ASP A 68 22.34 -14.29 -3.13
C ASP A 68 21.92 -14.55 -1.69
N VAL A 69 20.71 -15.09 -1.52
CA VAL A 69 20.11 -15.32 -0.20
C VAL A 69 19.74 -16.79 0.00
N ASP A 70 19.68 -17.24 1.25
CA ASP A 70 19.17 -18.58 1.56
C ASP A 70 17.64 -18.59 1.58
N LEU A 71 17.04 -17.51 2.08
CA LEU A 71 15.60 -17.38 2.25
C LEU A 71 15.10 -16.02 1.77
N LEU A 72 14.09 -16.03 0.90
CA LEU A 72 13.35 -14.85 0.46
C LEU A 72 11.92 -14.87 1.02
N LEU A 73 11.49 -13.77 1.63
CA LEU A 73 10.11 -13.55 2.03
C LEU A 73 9.50 -12.45 1.16
N THR A 74 8.36 -12.73 0.52
CA THR A 74 7.75 -11.80 -0.44
C THR A 74 6.22 -11.88 -0.49
N GLN A 75 5.58 -10.77 -0.85
CA GLN A 75 4.13 -10.67 -1.04
C GLN A 75 3.69 -11.38 -2.33
N PHE A 76 2.58 -12.12 -2.27
CA PHE A 76 2.03 -12.88 -3.40
C PHE A 76 0.65 -12.42 -3.91
N GLY A 77 -0.04 -11.53 -3.20
CA GLY A 77 -1.34 -10.98 -3.58
C GLY A 77 -1.35 -9.45 -3.61
N TYR A 78 -2.38 -8.86 -4.20
CA TYR A 78 -2.68 -7.43 -4.02
C TYR A 78 -3.43 -7.20 -2.70
N ALA A 79 -3.31 -5.99 -2.17
CA ALA A 79 -3.91 -5.61 -0.89
C ALA A 79 -4.46 -4.17 -0.90
N ALA A 80 -4.90 -3.70 -2.07
CA ALA A 80 -5.48 -2.37 -2.26
C ALA A 80 -6.50 -2.39 -3.41
N HIS A 81 -7.22 -1.29 -3.60
CA HIS A 81 -8.16 -1.09 -4.70
C HIS A 81 -7.51 -1.34 -6.07
N ILE A 82 -8.15 -2.20 -6.88
CA ILE A 82 -7.79 -2.51 -8.26
C ILE A 82 -9.10 -2.58 -9.05
N GLY A 83 -9.46 -1.46 -9.68
CA GLY A 83 -10.70 -1.35 -10.45
C GLY A 83 -12.00 -1.44 -9.65
N ASP A 84 -13.08 -1.14 -10.36
CA ASP A 84 -14.45 -1.30 -9.90
C ASP A 84 -14.91 -2.76 -10.08
N PRO A 85 -16.09 -3.17 -9.57
CA PRO A 85 -16.57 -4.56 -9.66
C PRO A 85 -16.48 -5.17 -11.07
N GLU A 86 -16.69 -4.36 -12.10
CA GLU A 86 -16.72 -4.78 -13.50
C GLU A 86 -15.31 -5.04 -14.08
N ASP A 87 -14.27 -4.50 -13.44
CA ASP A 87 -12.88 -4.52 -13.90
C ASP A 87 -12.11 -5.79 -13.48
N ILE A 88 -12.75 -6.96 -13.60
CA ILE A 88 -12.13 -8.23 -13.19
C ILE A 88 -10.79 -8.51 -13.88
N GLU A 89 -10.62 -8.06 -15.13
CA GLU A 89 -9.37 -8.23 -15.86
C GLU A 89 -8.22 -7.38 -15.28
N LEU A 90 -8.52 -6.22 -14.67
CA LEU A 90 -7.51 -5.46 -13.93
C LEU A 90 -7.06 -6.24 -12.69
N ARG A 91 -7.99 -6.85 -11.95
CA ARG A 91 -7.67 -7.67 -10.76
C ARG A 91 -6.87 -8.91 -11.11
N LYS A 92 -7.24 -9.63 -12.19
CA LYS A 92 -6.45 -10.75 -12.71
C LYS A 92 -5.04 -10.32 -13.14
N SER A 93 -4.93 -9.16 -13.81
CA SER A 93 -3.65 -8.61 -14.23
C SER A 93 -2.77 -8.26 -13.03
N ALA A 94 -3.34 -7.65 -11.98
CA ALA A 94 -2.64 -7.36 -10.73
C ALA A 94 -2.17 -8.63 -10.01
N SER A 95 -2.98 -9.69 -9.96
CA SER A 95 -2.56 -10.99 -9.42
C SER A 95 -1.43 -11.63 -10.23
N LYS A 96 -1.50 -11.59 -11.56
CA LYS A 96 -0.43 -12.08 -12.44
C LYS A 96 0.86 -11.29 -12.28
N GLU A 97 0.75 -9.98 -12.06
CA GLU A 97 1.89 -9.10 -11.82
C GLU A 97 2.65 -9.53 -10.55
N LYS A 98 1.95 -9.90 -9.46
CA LYS A 98 2.58 -10.44 -8.25
C LYS A 98 3.36 -11.75 -8.49
N LEU A 99 2.84 -12.65 -9.32
CA LEU A 99 3.58 -13.86 -9.73
C LEU A 99 4.86 -13.48 -10.48
N ASN A 100 4.78 -12.52 -11.39
CA ASN A 100 5.94 -12.03 -12.13
C ASN A 100 6.99 -11.39 -11.20
N ARG A 101 6.57 -10.67 -10.15
CA ARG A 101 7.50 -10.17 -9.11
C ARG A 101 8.26 -11.31 -8.46
N ILE A 102 7.57 -12.35 -8.00
CA ILE A 102 8.20 -13.52 -7.36
C ILE A 102 9.26 -14.12 -8.31
N LYS A 103 8.93 -14.27 -9.59
CA LYS A 103 9.87 -14.78 -10.60
C LYS A 103 11.11 -13.90 -10.73
N ILE A 104 10.95 -12.59 -10.94
CA ILE A 104 12.07 -11.65 -11.05
C ILE A 104 12.96 -11.68 -9.79
N GLN A 105 12.33 -11.69 -8.61
CA GLN A 105 13.05 -11.73 -7.35
C GLN A 105 13.82 -13.05 -7.19
N ALA A 106 13.21 -14.19 -7.56
CA ALA A 106 13.89 -15.49 -7.51
C ALA A 106 15.07 -15.57 -8.49
N GLU A 107 14.92 -15.04 -9.70
CA GLU A 107 15.97 -15.01 -10.72
C GLU A 107 17.15 -14.11 -10.35
N VAL A 108 16.94 -13.06 -9.54
CA VAL A 108 17.99 -12.12 -9.16
C VAL A 108 18.63 -12.47 -7.81
N PHE A 109 17.83 -12.83 -6.81
CA PHE A 109 18.33 -13.11 -5.46
C PHE A 109 18.78 -14.57 -5.28
N HIS A 110 18.52 -15.42 -6.27
CA HIS A 110 18.83 -16.87 -6.25
C HIS A 110 18.51 -17.55 -4.90
N PRO A 111 17.30 -17.34 -4.34
CA PRO A 111 16.96 -17.91 -3.05
C PRO A 111 16.92 -19.44 -3.13
N LYS A 112 17.40 -20.11 -2.09
CA LYS A 112 17.18 -21.58 -1.95
C LYS A 112 15.73 -21.87 -1.62
N GLN A 113 15.13 -21.01 -0.80
CA GLN A 113 13.76 -21.18 -0.31
C GLN A 113 13.00 -19.85 -0.36
N ILE A 114 11.70 -19.93 -0.65
CA ILE A 114 10.80 -18.77 -0.68
C ILE A 114 9.63 -19.01 0.29
N ILE A 115 9.39 -18.06 1.18
CA ILE A 115 8.15 -17.98 1.96
C ILE A 115 7.25 -16.90 1.33
N PRO A 116 6.19 -17.28 0.60
CA PRO A 116 5.15 -16.33 0.22
C PRO A 116 4.35 -15.93 1.47
N PHE A 117 4.22 -14.63 1.73
CA PHE A 117 3.51 -14.11 2.91
C PHE A 117 2.82 -12.77 2.65
N ALA A 118 2.35 -12.09 3.71
CA ALA A 118 1.80 -10.73 3.67
C ALA A 118 0.65 -10.51 2.67
N SER A 119 -0.08 -11.58 2.35
CA SER A 119 -1.21 -11.55 1.40
C SER A 119 -2.42 -12.35 1.88
N PHE A 120 -2.37 -12.91 3.09
CA PHE A 120 -3.48 -13.63 3.73
C PHE A 120 -4.49 -12.63 4.32
N ILE A 121 -5.08 -11.80 3.45
CA ILE A 121 -6.11 -10.83 3.80
C ILE A 121 -7.43 -11.20 3.12
N ARG A 122 -8.53 -10.60 3.60
CA ARG A 122 -9.85 -10.70 2.97
C ARG A 122 -10.57 -9.36 3.05
N PHE A 123 -11.13 -8.94 1.93
CA PHE A 123 -12.04 -7.80 1.87
C PHE A 123 -13.42 -8.24 2.37
N SER A 124 -13.84 -7.71 3.52
CA SER A 124 -14.99 -8.22 4.26
C SER A 124 -16.16 -7.23 4.39
N HIS A 125 -16.14 -6.12 3.64
CA HIS A 125 -17.27 -5.19 3.55
C HIS A 125 -18.06 -5.46 2.26
N VAL A 126 -19.37 -5.21 2.25
CA VAL A 126 -20.19 -5.31 1.03
C VAL A 126 -19.70 -4.44 -0.13
N ASP A 127 -18.93 -3.40 0.20
CA ASP A 127 -18.39 -2.45 -0.78
C ASP A 127 -17.08 -2.89 -1.41
N ASN A 128 -16.35 -3.81 -0.79
CA ASN A 128 -15.01 -4.18 -1.25
C ASN A 128 -14.85 -5.69 -1.44
N SER A 129 -15.84 -6.50 -1.05
CA SER A 129 -15.74 -7.96 -1.12
C SER A 129 -15.52 -8.50 -2.54
N TYR A 130 -15.89 -7.74 -3.57
CA TYR A 130 -15.61 -8.08 -4.96
C TYR A 130 -14.10 -8.19 -5.25
N MET A 131 -13.27 -7.48 -4.48
CA MET A 131 -11.81 -7.54 -4.57
C MET A 131 -11.22 -8.90 -4.21
N ASN A 132 -12.01 -9.86 -3.71
CA ASN A 132 -11.50 -11.20 -3.41
C ASN A 132 -11.53 -12.16 -4.62
N ASP A 133 -12.25 -11.81 -5.71
CA ASP A 133 -12.61 -12.73 -6.79
C ASP A 133 -11.43 -13.24 -7.63
N ALA A 134 -10.34 -12.47 -7.69
CA ALA A 134 -9.17 -12.75 -8.50
C ALA A 134 -7.88 -12.80 -7.68
N MET A 135 -7.96 -12.91 -6.34
CA MET A 135 -6.78 -13.05 -5.49
C MET A 135 -6.09 -14.38 -5.72
N ASN A 136 -4.75 -14.36 -5.79
CA ASN A 136 -3.96 -15.58 -5.88
C ASN A 136 -4.20 -16.50 -4.66
N GLN A 137 -4.44 -17.77 -4.92
CA GLN A 137 -4.58 -18.80 -3.89
C GLN A 137 -3.22 -19.40 -3.55
N ILE A 138 -3.01 -19.77 -2.29
CA ILE A 138 -1.69 -20.20 -1.79
C ILE A 138 -1.18 -21.47 -2.47
N ASP A 139 -2.06 -22.37 -2.89
CA ASP A 139 -1.67 -23.59 -3.61
C ASP A 139 -1.22 -23.29 -5.05
N ASP A 140 -1.79 -22.28 -5.69
CA ASP A 140 -1.31 -21.81 -6.99
C ASP A 140 0.04 -21.10 -6.88
N ILE A 141 0.27 -20.37 -5.78
CA ILE A 141 1.60 -19.79 -5.48
C ILE A 141 2.62 -20.90 -5.26
N GLU A 142 2.27 -21.94 -4.50
CA GLU A 142 3.17 -23.07 -4.25
C GLU A 142 3.58 -23.76 -5.56
N LYS A 143 2.60 -24.06 -6.42
CA LYS A 143 2.85 -24.63 -7.76
C LYS A 143 3.71 -23.70 -8.61
N PHE A 144 3.40 -22.40 -8.61
CA PHE A 144 4.14 -21.41 -9.38
C PHE A 144 5.61 -21.36 -8.97
N ILE A 145 5.91 -21.29 -7.67
CA ILE A 145 7.29 -21.28 -7.18
C ILE A 145 8.03 -22.55 -7.61
N LYS A 146 7.43 -23.73 -7.43
CA LYS A 146 8.02 -25.02 -7.85
C LYS A 146 8.31 -25.10 -9.35
N GLN A 147 7.44 -24.52 -10.18
CA GLN A 147 7.49 -24.67 -11.63
C GLN A 147 8.27 -23.57 -12.35
N GLN A 148 8.30 -22.36 -11.77
CA GLN A 148 8.81 -21.15 -12.44
C GLN A 148 10.07 -20.59 -11.78
N THR A 149 10.57 -21.22 -10.71
CA THR A 149 11.78 -20.80 -10.00
C THR A 149 12.63 -22.02 -9.61
N ASN A 150 13.87 -21.77 -9.20
CA ASN A 150 14.76 -22.82 -8.66
C ASN A 150 14.65 -22.97 -7.13
N ALA A 151 13.72 -22.27 -6.48
CA ALA A 151 13.58 -22.26 -5.03
C ALA A 151 12.48 -23.22 -4.55
N SER A 152 12.66 -23.78 -3.36
CA SER A 152 11.60 -24.55 -2.71
C SER A 152 10.61 -23.62 -2.00
N PRO A 153 9.29 -23.73 -2.23
CA PRO A 153 8.30 -22.96 -1.48
C PRO A 153 8.14 -23.53 -0.07
N ILE A 154 8.07 -22.63 0.91
CA ILE A 154 7.83 -22.95 2.32
C ILE A 154 6.53 -22.25 2.72
N ILE A 155 5.45 -23.01 2.87
CA ILE A 155 4.13 -22.51 3.23
C ILE A 155 3.91 -22.75 4.72
N LEU A 156 3.77 -21.66 5.47
CA LEU A 156 3.57 -21.69 6.92
C LEU A 156 2.15 -21.20 7.23
N TYR A 157 1.43 -21.95 8.05
CA TYR A 157 0.20 -21.54 8.69
C TYR A 157 0.51 -20.91 10.06
N PRO A 158 -0.28 -19.95 10.57
CA PRO A 158 -0.06 -19.37 11.89
C PRO A 158 0.16 -20.43 12.99
N GLY A 159 1.29 -20.34 13.69
CA GLY A 159 1.71 -21.29 14.72
C GLY A 159 2.70 -22.36 14.25
N ASP A 160 2.90 -22.52 12.94
CA ASP A 160 3.90 -23.44 12.40
C ASP A 160 5.33 -23.06 12.82
N LYS A 161 6.16 -24.10 13.01
CA LYS A 161 7.59 -23.97 13.24
C LYS A 161 8.34 -24.69 12.14
N TRP A 162 9.44 -24.11 11.70
CA TRP A 162 10.28 -24.63 10.64
C TRP A 162 11.71 -24.10 10.77
N ILE A 163 12.69 -24.85 10.22
CA ILE A 163 14.12 -24.54 10.29
C ILE A 163 14.64 -24.25 8.89
N ILE A 164 15.35 -23.12 8.74
CA ILE A 164 15.87 -22.68 7.45
C ILE A 164 16.86 -23.68 6.85
N GLY A 165 16.56 -24.12 5.62
CA GLY A 165 17.33 -25.10 4.86
C GLY A 165 16.78 -26.52 4.94
N GLU A 166 15.81 -26.80 5.82
CA GLU A 166 15.10 -28.08 5.83
C GLU A 166 13.97 -28.09 4.81
N ASP A 167 13.71 -29.26 4.22
CA ASP A 167 12.54 -29.49 3.40
C ASP A 167 11.26 -29.43 4.23
N ARG A 168 10.14 -29.11 3.60
CA ARG A 168 8.83 -29.01 4.24
C ARG A 168 7.75 -29.61 3.35
N ASP A 169 6.89 -30.42 3.96
CA ASP A 169 5.60 -30.75 3.37
C ASP A 169 4.59 -29.62 3.67
N ASN A 170 4.09 -29.00 2.61
CA ASN A 170 3.15 -27.88 2.68
C ASN A 170 1.68 -28.32 2.71
N GLN A 171 1.38 -29.62 2.57
CA GLN A 171 0.01 -30.11 2.35
C GLN A 171 -0.95 -29.66 3.45
N ASN A 172 -0.56 -29.79 4.72
CA ASN A 172 -1.41 -29.40 5.86
C ASN A 172 -1.68 -27.89 5.89
N SER A 173 -0.64 -27.06 5.72
CA SER A 173 -0.78 -25.60 5.73
C SER A 173 -1.67 -25.13 4.55
N ILE A 174 -1.50 -25.72 3.37
CA ILE A 174 -2.34 -25.43 2.20
C ILE A 174 -3.80 -25.80 2.46
N GLU A 175 -4.05 -26.97 3.05
CA GLU A 175 -5.41 -27.43 3.35
C GLU A 175 -6.10 -26.50 4.36
N PHE A 176 -5.40 -26.06 5.41
CA PHE A 176 -5.96 -25.09 6.36
C PHE A 176 -6.34 -23.76 5.68
N PHE A 177 -5.47 -23.22 4.82
CA PHE A 177 -5.81 -22.00 4.09
C PHE A 177 -7.00 -22.19 3.14
N LYS A 178 -7.11 -23.35 2.47
CA LYS A 178 -8.27 -23.66 1.62
C LYS A 178 -9.57 -23.68 2.41
N GLN A 179 -9.54 -24.27 3.61
CA GLN A 179 -10.69 -24.28 4.52
C GLN A 179 -11.07 -22.88 4.98
N ASP A 180 -10.09 -22.04 5.35
CA ASP A 180 -10.31 -20.65 5.73
C ASP A 180 -10.94 -19.85 4.59
N PHE A 181 -10.42 -19.97 3.36
CA PHE A 181 -10.95 -19.26 2.19
C PHE A 181 -12.37 -19.70 1.82
N ALA A 182 -12.67 -21.00 1.94
CA ALA A 182 -13.97 -21.58 1.64
C ALA A 182 -15.03 -21.29 2.71
N THR A 183 -14.62 -20.92 3.92
CA THR A 183 -15.54 -20.60 5.02
C THR A 183 -16.44 -19.43 4.60
N LYS A 184 -17.76 -19.58 4.87
CA LYS A 184 -18.73 -18.51 4.57
C LYS A 184 -18.55 -17.39 5.59
N HIS A 185 -18.19 -16.21 5.10
CA HIS A 185 -18.05 -15.00 5.91
C HIS A 185 -19.28 -14.11 5.71
N GLN A 186 -19.86 -13.64 6.80
CA GLN A 186 -20.84 -12.55 6.74
C GLN A 186 -20.10 -11.26 6.41
N LEU A 187 -20.53 -10.58 5.35
CA LEU A 187 -19.98 -9.28 5.00
C LEU A 187 -20.49 -8.22 5.99
N PHE A 188 -19.62 -7.30 6.35
CA PHE A 188 -19.97 -6.14 7.15
C PHE A 188 -20.78 -5.15 6.30
N THR A 189 -21.91 -4.70 6.85
CA THR A 189 -22.85 -3.76 6.24
C THR A 189 -23.07 -2.49 7.05
N ASP A 190 -22.70 -2.50 8.33
CA ASP A 190 -23.20 -1.53 9.31
C ASP A 190 -22.21 -0.39 9.53
N SER A 191 -21.89 0.33 8.44
CA SER A 191 -21.02 1.50 8.51
C SER A 191 -21.75 2.72 9.08
N PRO A 192 -21.11 3.52 9.95
CA PRO A 192 -21.76 4.67 10.57
C PRO A 192 -22.00 5.79 9.54
N ILE A 193 -23.16 6.43 9.57
CA ILE A 193 -23.43 7.58 8.71
C ILE A 193 -22.97 8.87 9.42
N ILE A 194 -22.06 9.60 8.79
CA ILE A 194 -21.49 10.86 9.29
C ILE A 194 -22.15 12.03 8.56
N GLN A 195 -22.95 12.80 9.30
CA GLN A 195 -23.68 13.94 8.76
C GLN A 195 -22.75 15.04 8.23
N LEU A 196 -23.24 15.79 7.23
CA LEU A 196 -22.46 16.83 6.53
C LEU A 196 -21.82 17.86 7.46
N ASP A 197 -22.51 18.30 8.51
CA ASP A 197 -21.96 19.26 9.48
C ASP A 197 -20.75 18.71 10.23
N GLU A 198 -20.75 17.40 10.53
CA GLU A 198 -19.61 16.75 11.16
C GLU A 198 -18.45 16.57 10.16
N LEU A 199 -18.75 16.24 8.89
CA LEU A 199 -17.75 16.23 7.82
C LEU A 199 -17.10 17.60 7.64
N LYS A 200 -17.87 18.69 7.65
CA LYS A 200 -17.37 20.08 7.55
C LYS A 200 -16.40 20.40 8.69
N LYS A 201 -16.68 19.95 9.93
CA LYS A 201 -15.76 20.10 11.08
C LYS A 201 -14.48 19.28 10.92
N LEU A 202 -14.60 18.02 10.50
CA LEU A 202 -13.44 17.14 10.27
C LEU A 202 -12.54 17.68 9.16
N ALA A 203 -13.12 18.12 8.04
CA ALA A 203 -12.39 18.76 6.95
C ALA A 203 -11.68 20.05 7.39
N SER A 204 -12.35 20.89 8.18
CA SER A 204 -11.74 22.10 8.76
C SER A 204 -10.54 21.75 9.67
N THR A 205 -10.66 20.67 10.44
CA THR A 205 -9.58 20.17 11.30
C THR A 205 -8.42 19.62 10.47
N TYR A 206 -8.71 18.88 9.40
CA TYR A 206 -7.71 18.40 8.43
C TYR A 206 -6.94 19.57 7.82
N ILE A 207 -7.63 20.55 7.25
CA ILE A 207 -7.04 21.74 6.63
C ILE A 207 -6.17 22.51 7.63
N LYS A 208 -6.62 22.65 8.88
CA LYS A 208 -5.83 23.27 9.94
C LYS A 208 -4.52 22.52 10.17
N ARG A 209 -4.55 21.19 10.30
CA ARG A 209 -3.32 20.38 10.44
C ARG A 209 -2.37 20.56 9.26
N ILE A 210 -2.89 20.59 8.04
CA ILE A 210 -2.09 20.84 6.84
C ILE A 210 -1.47 22.23 6.90
N ARG A 211 -2.25 23.27 7.19
CA ARG A 211 -1.79 24.66 7.29
C ARG A 211 -0.69 24.84 8.34
N ASP A 212 -0.84 24.23 9.51
CA ASP A 212 0.07 24.41 10.64
C ASP A 212 1.45 23.78 10.39
N ARG A 213 1.53 22.73 9.53
CA ARG A 213 2.78 22.00 9.24
C ARG A 213 3.45 22.39 7.92
N ASN A 214 2.81 23.17 7.07
CA ASN A 214 3.24 23.37 5.67
C ASN A 214 3.26 24.85 5.27
N ASN A 215 3.95 25.15 4.16
CA ASN A 215 3.91 26.51 3.62
C ASN A 215 2.56 26.80 2.94
N TRP A 216 1.67 27.45 3.68
CA TRP A 216 0.31 27.75 3.24
C TRP A 216 0.22 28.65 2.00
N PHE A 217 1.14 29.60 1.84
CA PHE A 217 1.18 30.46 0.66
C PHE A 217 1.44 29.64 -0.61
N ILE A 218 2.37 28.67 -0.53
CA ILE A 218 2.69 27.80 -1.66
C ILE A 218 1.53 26.83 -1.93
N ILE A 219 0.85 26.32 -0.91
CA ILE A 219 -0.36 25.48 -1.12
C ILE A 219 -1.44 26.28 -1.88
N LYS A 220 -1.70 27.53 -1.47
CA LYS A 220 -2.64 28.42 -2.17
C LYS A 220 -2.21 28.70 -3.62
N LEU A 221 -0.91 28.91 -3.86
CA LEU A 221 -0.38 29.05 -5.22
C LEU A 221 -0.65 27.79 -6.05
N PHE A 222 -0.37 26.60 -5.51
CA PHE A 222 -0.59 25.33 -6.21
C PHE A 222 -2.09 25.04 -6.44
N HIS A 223 -2.97 25.50 -5.55
CA HIS A 223 -4.41 25.50 -5.80
C HIS A 223 -4.80 26.44 -6.96
N SER A 224 -4.25 27.67 -7.00
CA SER A 224 -4.54 28.67 -8.04
C SER A 224 -4.12 28.24 -9.46
N ILE A 225 -3.05 27.46 -9.58
CA ILE A 225 -2.61 26.87 -10.86
C ILE A 225 -3.26 25.50 -11.15
N GLN A 226 -4.33 25.16 -10.42
CA GLN A 226 -5.11 23.93 -10.58
C GLN A 226 -4.30 22.63 -10.40
N PHE A 227 -3.25 22.65 -9.57
CA PHE A 227 -2.56 21.42 -9.16
C PHE A 227 -3.34 20.69 -8.07
N PHE A 228 -3.73 21.40 -7.00
CA PHE A 228 -4.66 20.92 -5.97
C PHE A 228 -6.11 21.28 -6.36
N LYS A 229 -6.64 20.59 -7.37
CA LYS A 229 -8.01 20.83 -7.88
C LYS A 229 -9.07 20.51 -6.84
N THR A 230 -10.20 21.21 -6.93
CA THR A 230 -11.40 20.86 -6.17
C THR A 230 -11.92 19.51 -6.62
N ALA A 231 -12.06 18.59 -5.68
CA ALA A 231 -12.55 17.25 -5.91
C ALA A 231 -14.07 17.21 -5.83
N LYS A 232 -14.70 16.48 -6.76
CA LYS A 232 -16.13 16.15 -6.76
C LYS A 232 -16.35 14.83 -6.04
N ILE A 233 -16.96 14.83 -4.87
CA ILE A 233 -17.18 13.64 -4.05
C ILE A 233 -18.68 13.36 -3.95
N TYR A 234 -19.09 12.15 -4.34
CA TYR A 234 -20.47 11.70 -4.13
C TYR A 234 -20.53 10.79 -2.90
N LEU A 235 -21.28 11.19 -1.88
CA LEU A 235 -21.54 10.42 -0.67
C LEU A 235 -22.78 9.55 -0.89
N LYS A 236 -22.57 8.25 -1.15
CA LYS A 236 -23.67 7.35 -1.57
C LYS A 236 -24.63 7.00 -0.44
N ASP A 237 -24.18 7.02 0.81
CA ASP A 237 -24.99 6.78 2.00
C ASP A 237 -25.88 7.96 2.40
N LEU A 238 -25.51 9.17 1.97
CA LEU A 238 -26.29 10.40 2.16
C LEU A 238 -27.03 10.85 0.90
N ASP A 239 -26.78 10.20 -0.23
CA ASP A 239 -27.24 10.61 -1.56
C ASP A 239 -26.91 12.09 -1.86
N LEU A 240 -25.66 12.49 -1.57
CA LEU A 240 -25.24 13.90 -1.55
C LEU A 240 -23.96 14.13 -2.37
N SER A 241 -23.99 15.16 -3.21
CA SER A 241 -22.83 15.68 -3.93
C SER A 241 -22.14 16.80 -3.15
N ILE A 242 -20.83 16.69 -2.95
CA ILE A 242 -20.02 17.73 -2.30
C ILE A 242 -18.75 18.05 -3.11
N TYR A 243 -18.29 19.29 -2.97
CA TYR A 243 -16.95 19.69 -3.34
C TYR A 243 -16.03 19.70 -2.12
N PHE A 244 -14.76 19.33 -2.33
CA PHE A 244 -13.71 19.53 -1.33
C PHE A 244 -12.44 20.07 -1.97
N ASP A 245 -11.85 21.09 -1.36
CA ASP A 245 -10.47 21.49 -1.61
C ASP A 245 -9.80 22.02 -0.33
N LEU A 246 -8.47 22.14 -0.35
CA LEU A 246 -7.71 22.56 0.83
C LEU A 246 -8.01 24.01 1.24
N VAL A 247 -8.42 24.88 0.32
CA VAL A 247 -8.56 26.33 0.54
C VAL A 247 -9.94 26.69 1.08
N ASN A 248 -10.99 26.11 0.50
CA ASN A 248 -12.38 26.44 0.78
C ASN A 248 -13.09 25.38 1.65
N GLY A 249 -12.47 24.21 1.84
CA GLY A 249 -13.08 23.11 2.59
C GLY A 249 -14.24 22.45 1.84
N ILE A 250 -15.20 21.91 2.59
CA ILE A 250 -16.38 21.25 2.03
C ILE A 250 -17.43 22.28 1.63
N GLN A 251 -17.95 22.14 0.42
CA GLN A 251 -19.12 22.87 -0.06
C GLN A 251 -20.15 21.88 -0.60
N GLU A 252 -21.42 22.17 -0.40
CA GLU A 252 -22.48 21.44 -1.10
C GLU A 252 -22.40 21.74 -2.59
N ALA A 253 -22.72 20.74 -3.40
CA ALA A 253 -22.60 20.81 -4.82
C ALA A 253 -23.81 20.19 -5.50
N ASP A 254 -24.08 20.63 -6.72
CA ASP A 254 -25.11 20.04 -7.57
C ASP A 254 -24.43 19.49 -8.82
N PHE A 255 -24.07 18.21 -8.77
CA PHE A 255 -23.54 17.44 -9.90
C PHE A 255 -24.07 16.00 -9.82
N LEU A 256 -24.12 15.33 -10.97
CA LEU A 256 -24.58 13.95 -11.06
C LEU A 256 -23.54 12.98 -10.51
N LYS A 257 -23.98 11.87 -9.90
CA LYS A 257 -23.11 10.78 -9.44
C LYS A 257 -22.10 10.33 -10.51
N THR A 258 -22.49 10.33 -11.78
CA THR A 258 -21.65 9.96 -12.93
C THR A 258 -20.52 10.94 -13.22
N ASP A 259 -20.57 12.14 -12.68
CA ASP A 259 -19.57 13.19 -12.87
C ASP A 259 -18.58 13.28 -11.69
N ALA A 260 -18.74 12.43 -10.67
CA ALA A 260 -17.93 12.45 -9.47
C ALA A 260 -16.47 12.03 -9.75
N ASP A 261 -15.52 12.66 -9.07
CA ASP A 261 -14.15 12.16 -9.06
C ASP A 261 -14.05 10.86 -8.25
N ILE A 262 -14.86 10.73 -7.20
CA ILE A 262 -14.92 9.55 -6.35
C ILE A 262 -16.33 9.37 -5.76
N ILE A 263 -16.79 8.12 -5.69
CA ILE A 263 -18.03 7.75 -5.00
C ILE A 263 -17.65 6.91 -3.78
N THR A 264 -18.08 7.30 -2.58
CA THR A 264 -17.74 6.60 -1.33
C THR A 264 -18.78 6.90 -0.25
N ASP A 265 -18.60 6.35 0.95
CA ASP A 265 -19.45 6.62 2.11
C ASP A 265 -18.90 7.75 2.98
N SER A 266 -19.79 8.38 3.74
CA SER A 266 -19.43 9.45 4.65
C SER A 266 -18.42 9.02 5.74
N ASP A 267 -18.45 7.76 6.20
CA ASP A 267 -17.48 7.24 7.18
C ASP A 267 -16.06 7.17 6.62
N SER A 268 -15.93 6.76 5.37
CA SER A 268 -14.66 6.65 4.65
C SER A 268 -14.03 8.04 4.44
N ILE A 269 -14.85 9.03 4.09
CA ILE A 269 -14.43 10.43 3.98
C ILE A 269 -14.07 11.02 5.35
N ALA A 270 -14.87 10.74 6.38
CA ALA A 270 -14.57 11.16 7.75
C ALA A 270 -13.22 10.62 8.22
N PHE A 271 -12.91 9.35 7.93
CA PHE A 271 -11.62 8.74 8.23
C PHE A 271 -10.47 9.43 7.49
N ALA A 272 -10.66 9.72 6.19
CA ALA A 272 -9.69 10.46 5.37
C ALA A 272 -9.34 11.83 5.97
N PHE A 273 -10.33 12.56 6.51
CA PHE A 273 -10.08 13.84 7.19
C PHE A 273 -9.50 13.69 8.59
N LYS A 274 -9.74 12.58 9.28
CA LYS A 274 -9.28 12.39 10.66
C LYS A 274 -7.79 12.12 10.76
N PHE A 275 -7.21 11.44 9.78
CA PHE A 275 -5.82 11.00 9.81
C PHE A 275 -5.03 11.49 8.61
N ASP A 276 -3.75 11.83 8.83
CA ASP A 276 -2.86 12.30 7.77
C ASP A 276 -2.61 11.21 6.70
N PHE A 277 -2.76 9.93 7.04
CA PHE A 277 -2.71 8.76 6.15
C PHE A 277 -4.10 8.24 5.72
N GLY A 278 -5.18 8.96 6.05
CA GLY A 278 -6.53 8.42 5.95
C GLY A 278 -6.98 8.11 4.51
N ALA A 279 -6.53 8.90 3.52
CA ALA A 279 -6.79 8.60 2.12
C ALA A 279 -6.04 7.35 1.64
N ASP A 280 -4.81 7.11 2.10
CA ASP A 280 -4.08 5.87 1.80
C ASP A 280 -4.82 4.66 2.36
N THR A 281 -5.48 4.81 3.52
CA THR A 281 -6.36 3.76 4.07
C THR A 281 -7.59 3.52 3.21
N LEU A 282 -8.18 4.57 2.62
CA LEU A 282 -9.28 4.44 1.67
C LEU A 282 -8.84 3.70 0.38
N LEU A 283 -7.61 3.95 -0.07
CA LEU A 283 -7.04 3.21 -1.20
C LEU A 283 -6.85 1.72 -0.86
N VAL A 284 -6.31 1.42 0.32
CA VAL A 284 -6.06 0.05 0.79
C VAL A 284 -7.37 -0.70 1.04
N ASN A 285 -8.38 -0.05 1.64
CA ASN A 285 -9.64 -0.70 1.97
C ASN A 285 -10.61 -0.84 0.79
N ALA A 286 -10.35 -0.17 -0.34
CA ALA A 286 -11.16 -0.22 -1.56
C ALA A 286 -12.66 0.10 -1.38
N ARG A 287 -13.02 0.93 -0.39
CA ARG A 287 -14.42 1.38 -0.15
C ARG A 287 -14.77 2.65 -0.93
N PHE A 288 -14.37 2.71 -2.19
CA PHE A 288 -14.79 3.75 -3.12
C PHE A 288 -15.03 3.16 -4.52
N ARG A 289 -15.60 3.96 -5.41
CA ARG A 289 -15.75 3.67 -6.83
C ARG A 289 -15.23 4.80 -7.69
N THR A 290 -14.80 4.45 -8.89
CA THR A 290 -14.55 5.43 -9.95
C THR A 290 -15.86 5.85 -10.61
N SER A 291 -15.84 6.96 -11.34
CA SER A 291 -16.96 7.42 -12.17
C SER A 291 -16.42 8.21 -13.36
N GLY A 292 -17.23 9.03 -14.04
CA GLY A 292 -16.80 9.84 -15.18
C GLY A 292 -15.81 10.97 -14.85
N GLY A 293 -15.60 11.28 -13.57
CA GLY A 293 -14.58 12.22 -13.11
C GLY A 293 -13.15 11.63 -13.05
N HIS A 294 -12.26 12.31 -12.33
CA HIS A 294 -10.86 11.92 -12.16
C HIS A 294 -10.52 11.68 -10.69
N THR A 295 -10.47 10.41 -10.27
CA THR A 295 -10.14 9.97 -8.90
C THR A 295 -8.87 10.62 -8.33
N MET A 296 -7.88 10.92 -9.16
CA MET A 296 -6.67 11.61 -8.72
C MET A 296 -6.88 13.03 -8.19
N ASN A 297 -7.95 13.72 -8.59
CA ASN A 297 -8.27 15.03 -8.02
C ASN A 297 -8.52 14.91 -6.52
N PHE A 298 -9.20 13.85 -6.08
CA PHE A 298 -9.39 13.53 -4.67
C PHE A 298 -8.07 13.20 -3.99
N PHE A 299 -7.34 12.17 -4.45
CA PHE A 299 -6.12 11.70 -3.76
C PHE A 299 -5.01 12.76 -3.70
N ARG A 300 -4.88 13.63 -4.72
CA ARG A 300 -3.90 14.74 -4.69
C ARG A 300 -4.12 15.70 -3.53
N LEU A 301 -5.36 15.92 -3.08
CA LEU A 301 -5.65 16.79 -1.94
C LEU A 301 -5.12 16.22 -0.62
N PHE A 302 -4.96 14.89 -0.54
CA PHE A 302 -4.47 14.21 0.66
C PHE A 302 -2.96 13.94 0.68
N LEU A 303 -2.28 14.12 -0.46
CA LEU A 303 -0.83 13.92 -0.61
C LEU A 303 -0.01 14.67 0.45
N ILE A 304 -0.41 15.89 0.82
CA ILE A 304 0.31 16.69 1.83
C ILE A 304 0.18 16.04 3.21
N GLY A 305 -1.00 15.50 3.55
CA GLY A 305 -1.20 14.74 4.78
C GLY A 305 -0.23 13.58 4.85
N THR A 306 -0.19 12.76 3.80
CA THR A 306 0.68 11.59 3.73
C THR A 306 2.17 11.95 3.84
N LEU A 307 2.58 13.09 3.30
CA LEU A 307 3.94 13.60 3.48
C LEU A 307 4.22 14.02 4.93
N ASN A 308 3.30 14.74 5.55
CA ASN A 308 3.42 15.14 6.96
C ASN A 308 3.54 13.91 7.87
N ASN A 309 2.79 12.84 7.56
CA ASN A 309 2.83 11.58 8.30
C ASN A 309 4.24 10.94 8.29
N ASN A 310 5.00 11.13 7.21
CA ASN A 310 6.39 10.69 7.07
C ASN A 310 7.42 11.72 7.53
N GLY A 311 7.00 12.74 8.29
CA GLY A 311 7.88 13.80 8.79
C GLY A 311 8.36 14.80 7.72
N ARG A 312 7.66 14.91 6.59
CA ARG A 312 8.03 15.80 5.46
C ARG A 312 6.99 16.91 5.29
N ALA A 313 7.43 18.16 5.33
CA ALA A 313 6.56 19.32 5.06
C ALA A 313 6.63 19.76 3.58
N PHE A 314 5.51 20.17 3.01
CA PHE A 314 5.38 20.74 1.68
C PHE A 314 5.80 22.23 1.63
N PRO A 315 6.55 22.68 0.61
CA PRO A 315 7.13 21.88 -0.50
C PRO A 315 8.55 21.34 -0.21
N PHE A 316 9.22 21.84 0.82
CA PHE A 316 10.67 21.64 0.98
C PHE A 316 11.07 20.19 1.32
N GLY A 317 10.22 19.47 2.04
CA GLY A 317 10.36 18.04 2.30
C GLY A 317 10.31 17.20 1.02
N ILE A 318 9.46 17.59 0.05
CA ILE A 318 9.43 16.98 -1.29
C ILE A 318 10.73 17.30 -2.04
N ALA A 319 11.13 18.57 -2.08
CA ALA A 319 12.36 18.95 -2.79
C ALA A 319 13.57 18.18 -2.26
N LYS A 320 13.74 18.12 -0.93
CA LYS A 320 14.81 17.37 -0.27
C LYS A 320 14.76 15.87 -0.61
N PHE A 321 13.57 15.27 -0.69
CA PHE A 321 13.38 13.89 -1.13
C PHE A 321 13.83 13.70 -2.59
N LEU A 322 13.29 14.50 -3.52
CA LEU A 322 13.61 14.46 -4.95
C LEU A 322 15.08 14.79 -5.29
N PHE A 323 15.79 15.49 -4.41
CA PHE A 323 17.23 15.81 -4.56
C PHE A 323 18.14 14.73 -3.94
N LYS A 324 17.74 14.11 -2.83
CA LYS A 324 18.54 13.06 -2.16
C LYS A 324 18.36 11.69 -2.80
N GLU A 325 17.20 11.43 -3.40
CA GLU A 325 16.90 10.14 -3.99
C GLU A 325 17.43 10.08 -5.44
N LYS A 326 18.60 9.47 -5.64
CA LYS A 326 19.19 9.22 -6.97
C LYS A 326 18.56 8.02 -7.69
N SER A 327 17.30 7.74 -7.43
CA SER A 327 16.61 6.54 -7.94
C SER A 327 15.63 6.90 -9.06
N MET A 328 15.33 5.89 -9.89
CA MET A 328 14.22 5.88 -10.86
C MET A 328 12.86 6.24 -10.22
N TRP A 329 12.76 6.17 -8.88
CA TRP A 329 11.62 6.53 -8.05
C TRP A 329 11.20 8.00 -8.11
N LYS A 330 12.14 8.87 -8.50
CA LYS A 330 11.82 10.27 -8.82
C LYS A 330 10.70 10.34 -9.86
N THR A 331 10.70 9.46 -10.85
CA THR A 331 9.77 9.45 -11.98
C THR A 331 8.37 9.02 -11.56
N LEU A 332 8.20 7.94 -10.80
CA LEU A 332 6.88 7.46 -10.37
C LEU A 332 6.21 8.44 -9.38
N TYR A 333 6.98 8.98 -8.43
CA TYR A 333 6.46 10.00 -7.52
C TYR A 333 6.12 11.30 -8.26
N LEU A 334 6.94 11.70 -9.24
CA LEU A 334 6.60 12.80 -10.15
C LEU A 334 5.37 12.48 -11.00
N GLU A 335 5.17 11.25 -11.47
CA GLU A 335 4.00 10.87 -12.25
C GLU A 335 2.71 10.87 -11.44
N VAL A 336 2.76 10.50 -10.16
CA VAL A 336 1.64 10.61 -9.21
C VAL A 336 1.36 12.09 -8.87
N ILE A 337 2.39 12.88 -8.59
CA ILE A 337 2.29 14.34 -8.37
C ILE A 337 1.70 15.03 -9.60
N LEU A 338 2.30 14.80 -10.78
CA LEU A 338 1.85 15.35 -12.07
C LEU A 338 0.52 14.72 -12.53
N GLY A 339 0.02 13.69 -11.81
CA GLY A 339 -1.08 12.78 -12.13
C GLY A 339 -1.23 12.44 -13.59
N LYS A 340 -0.13 11.92 -14.13
CA LYS A 340 -0.13 11.04 -15.31
C LYS A 340 -0.54 9.62 -14.94
N TYR A 341 -0.64 9.32 -13.64
CA TYR A 341 -1.22 8.09 -13.12
C TYR A 341 -2.72 8.27 -12.95
N ASN A 342 -3.55 7.42 -13.57
CA ASN A 342 -4.98 7.36 -13.29
C ASN A 342 -5.25 6.06 -12.53
N PHE A 343 -5.87 6.17 -11.35
CA PHE A 343 -6.56 5.02 -10.77
C PHE A 343 -7.73 4.69 -11.70
N LYS A 344 -7.60 3.58 -12.43
CA LYS A 344 -8.77 2.82 -12.88
C LYS A 344 -8.99 1.73 -11.84
#